data_AF-A0A6N4WZ30-F1
#
_entry.id   AF-A0A6N4WZ30-F1
#
_cell.length_a   1.000
_cell.length_b   1.000
_cell.length_c   1.000
_cell.angle_alpha   90.00
_cell.angle_beta   90.00
_cell.angle_gamma   90.00
#
_symmetry.space_group_name_H-M   'P 1'
#
loop_
_entity.id
_entity.type
_entity.pdbx_description
1 polymer ?
#
loop_
_entity_poly.entity_id
_entity_poly.type
_entity_poly.pdbx_seq_one_letter_code
_entity_poly.pdbx_strand_id
1 'polypeptide(L)'
;MKTFPKTLALLSGVALLASSAIAQSVATDPVGYVTISVPAGSDVTAAFPMHPAPSYVGAVDSVSLVSGNQYSIALSGSPSLAVNDFADPAAPHFVRVDDGIDAGMSLTILSNSSDAIVVELEGGDSVAAIESGTTLSLIPYWTAKSLIGDAPNNFQMLLYGTDVAGTNLASSSILIFANGDWYDSVTGGLSNDLIIHPEESVVLRNSTTEGVDLIVSGSVPMVAHRVALSTLSANAPQDIRVAYNSPTETIISEAGFENMNNNDQLLVFDNSLVATNKAASQILIFANGAWYDSVTGSDVSLTFKLMPGHGYVFRKAATVEPETILWKDTQSYN
;
A
#
# COMPACT_ATOMS: atom_id res chain seq x y z
N MET A 1 -79.37 29.73 -46.78
CA MET A 1 -77.97 30.09 -47.07
C MET A 1 -77.10 29.77 -45.86
N LYS A 2 -75.87 29.29 -46.12
CA LYS A 2 -74.72 29.04 -45.23
C LYS A 2 -74.61 27.59 -44.71
N THR A 3 -73.93 26.66 -45.42
CA THR A 3 -72.48 26.39 -45.59
C THR A 3 -71.78 25.81 -44.34
N PHE A 4 -71.34 24.55 -44.45
CA PHE A 4 -70.22 23.97 -43.68
C PHE A 4 -68.89 24.54 -44.21
N PRO A 5 -67.82 24.62 -43.39
CA PRO A 5 -66.79 23.58 -43.51
C PRO A 5 -66.07 23.17 -42.20
N LYS A 6 -65.36 22.05 -42.37
CA LYS A 6 -64.46 21.29 -41.49
C LYS A 6 -63.33 22.09 -40.83
N THR A 7 -62.88 21.66 -39.64
CA THR A 7 -61.44 21.53 -39.32
C THR A 7 -61.16 20.51 -38.22
N LEU A 8 -60.19 19.66 -38.55
CA LEU A 8 -59.48 18.65 -37.77
C LEU A 8 -58.37 19.35 -36.94
N ALA A 9 -58.12 18.93 -35.69
CA ALA A 9 -56.79 18.76 -35.05
C ALA A 9 -56.96 18.72 -33.52
N LEU A 10 -56.69 17.59 -32.85
CA LEU A 10 -55.38 17.15 -32.35
C LEU A 10 -54.88 18.03 -31.18
N LEU A 11 -54.85 17.46 -29.97
CA LEU A 11 -53.66 17.20 -29.13
C LEU A 11 -54.04 17.17 -27.63
N SER A 12 -54.34 15.97 -27.12
CA SER A 12 -54.31 15.66 -25.70
C SER A 12 -52.85 15.66 -25.23
N GLY A 13 -52.40 16.74 -24.60
CA GLY A 13 -51.09 16.84 -23.98
C GLY A 13 -51.04 15.98 -22.72
N VAL A 14 -50.64 14.71 -22.88
CA VAL A 14 -50.12 13.90 -21.78
C VAL A 14 -48.72 14.45 -21.47
N ALA A 15 -48.59 15.16 -20.36
CA ALA A 15 -47.30 15.50 -19.78
C ALA A 15 -46.65 14.21 -19.29
N LEU A 16 -45.88 13.57 -20.17
CA LEU A 16 -44.96 12.49 -19.80
C LEU A 16 -43.85 13.16 -18.97
N LEU A 17 -43.93 13.00 -17.65
CA LEU A 17 -42.82 13.27 -16.72
C LEU A 17 -41.66 12.36 -17.14
N ALA A 18 -40.80 12.86 -18.01
CA ALA A 18 -39.49 12.28 -18.26
C ALA A 18 -38.68 12.47 -16.96
N SER A 19 -38.75 11.48 -16.09
CA SER A 19 -37.76 11.26 -15.06
C SER A 19 -36.43 11.06 -15.77
N SER A 20 -35.64 12.13 -15.87
CA SER A 20 -34.24 12.08 -16.27
C SER A 20 -33.52 11.24 -15.22
N ALA A 21 -33.51 9.93 -15.41
CA ALA A 21 -32.58 9.05 -14.74
C ALA A 21 -31.19 9.47 -15.20
N ILE A 22 -30.53 10.31 -14.40
CA ILE A 22 -29.11 10.54 -14.53
C ILE A 22 -28.48 9.18 -14.23
N ALA A 23 -27.99 8.50 -15.26
CA ALA A 23 -27.17 7.33 -15.08
C ALA A 23 -25.92 7.79 -14.33
N GLN A 24 -25.89 7.54 -13.03
CA GLN A 24 -24.71 7.73 -12.21
C GLN A 24 -23.73 6.65 -12.68
N SER A 25 -22.76 7.03 -13.51
CA SER A 25 -21.66 6.14 -13.84
C SER A 25 -20.88 5.91 -12.56
N VAL A 26 -21.04 4.73 -11.94
CA VAL A 26 -20.14 4.28 -10.89
C VAL A 26 -18.83 3.96 -11.59
N ALA A 27 -17.87 4.88 -11.51
CA ALA A 27 -16.50 4.57 -11.88
C ALA A 27 -15.96 3.62 -10.82
N THR A 28 -15.72 2.36 -11.19
CA THR A 28 -14.95 1.44 -10.36
C THR A 28 -13.49 1.61 -10.70
N ASP A 29 -12.64 1.63 -9.69
CA ASP A 29 -11.20 1.58 -9.92
C ASP A 29 -10.83 0.36 -10.77
N PRO A 30 -9.84 0.49 -11.67
CA PRO A 30 -9.37 -0.63 -12.45
C PRO A 30 -8.85 -1.74 -11.54
N VAL A 31 -9.17 -2.98 -11.88
CA VAL A 31 -8.63 -4.17 -11.22
C VAL A 31 -7.42 -4.69 -11.97
N GLY A 32 -6.38 -5.06 -11.23
CA GLY A 32 -5.13 -5.57 -11.76
C GLY A 32 -4.74 -6.88 -11.11
N TYR A 33 -3.67 -7.50 -11.64
CA TYR A 33 -2.99 -8.60 -10.98
C TYR A 33 -1.49 -8.52 -11.25
N VAL A 34 -0.72 -9.04 -10.31
CA VAL A 34 0.72 -9.28 -10.46
C VAL A 34 0.99 -10.74 -10.14
N THR A 35 1.84 -11.36 -10.96
CA THR A 35 2.34 -12.71 -10.70
C THR A 35 3.73 -12.62 -10.10
N ILE A 36 3.91 -13.22 -8.92
CA ILE A 36 5.19 -13.33 -8.23
C ILE A 36 5.64 -14.79 -8.33
N SER A 37 6.67 -15.03 -9.14
CA SER A 37 7.28 -16.35 -9.27
C SER A 37 8.33 -16.57 -8.20
N VAL A 38 8.17 -17.62 -7.40
CA VAL A 38 9.10 -18.04 -6.34
C VAL A 38 9.73 -19.38 -6.71
N PRO A 39 10.96 -19.40 -7.26
CA PRO A 39 11.63 -20.63 -7.67
C PRO A 39 11.78 -21.65 -6.53
N ALA A 40 11.83 -22.94 -6.88
CA ALA A 40 12.10 -24.01 -5.93
C ALA A 40 13.40 -23.77 -5.16
N GLY A 41 13.38 -23.99 -3.84
CA GLY A 41 14.56 -23.82 -2.97
C GLY A 41 15.11 -22.39 -2.92
N SER A 42 14.26 -21.38 -3.07
CA SER A 42 14.68 -19.97 -3.21
C SER A 42 13.89 -19.02 -2.32
N ASP A 43 14.50 -17.87 -2.05
CA ASP A 43 13.88 -16.69 -1.48
C ASP A 43 13.55 -15.67 -2.57
N VAL A 44 12.40 -15.00 -2.48
CA VAL A 44 12.04 -13.86 -3.31
C VAL A 44 11.67 -12.70 -2.42
N THR A 45 12.26 -11.53 -2.67
CA THR A 45 11.84 -10.29 -2.00
C THR A 45 10.65 -9.73 -2.79
N ALA A 46 9.47 -9.79 -2.18
CA ALA A 46 8.19 -9.50 -2.81
C ALA A 46 7.55 -8.23 -2.24
N ALA A 47 6.81 -7.54 -3.09
CA ALA A 47 5.92 -6.45 -2.76
C ALA A 47 4.54 -6.71 -3.37
N PHE A 48 3.50 -6.09 -2.82
CA PHE A 48 2.12 -6.34 -3.23
C PHE A 48 1.48 -5.03 -3.67
N PRO A 49 1.64 -4.63 -4.94
CA PRO A 49 1.28 -3.30 -5.39
C PRO A 49 -0.23 -3.06 -5.49
N MET A 50 -1.06 -4.09 -5.28
CA MET A 50 -2.52 -4.00 -5.34
C MET A 50 -3.07 -3.95 -3.91
N HIS A 51 -4.20 -3.27 -3.72
CA HIS A 51 -4.93 -3.29 -2.45
C HIS A 51 -6.28 -4.00 -2.60
N PRO A 52 -6.86 -4.50 -1.50
CA PRO A 52 -8.27 -4.84 -1.48
C PRO A 52 -9.12 -3.60 -1.85
N ALA A 53 -10.33 -3.84 -2.37
CA ALA A 53 -11.22 -2.73 -2.70
C ALA A 53 -11.62 -1.95 -1.43
N PRO A 54 -11.70 -0.60 -1.49
CA PRO A 54 -12.18 0.19 -0.37
C PRO A 54 -13.59 -0.24 0.05
N SER A 55 -13.78 -0.41 1.36
CA SER A 55 -15.09 -0.70 1.96
C SER A 55 -15.93 0.57 2.13
N TYR A 56 -15.27 1.73 2.21
CA TYR A 56 -15.91 3.04 2.29
C TYR A 56 -14.99 4.09 1.66
N VAL A 57 -15.59 5.10 1.01
CA VAL A 57 -14.93 6.30 0.53
C VAL A 57 -15.75 7.49 0.99
N GLY A 58 -15.11 8.50 1.58
CA GLY A 58 -15.79 9.68 2.12
C GLY A 58 -14.88 10.87 2.27
N ALA A 59 -15.47 12.00 2.67
CA ALA A 59 -14.73 13.24 2.89
C ALA A 59 -14.63 13.56 4.39
N VAL A 60 -13.52 14.17 4.78
CA VAL A 60 -13.29 14.66 6.15
C VAL A 60 -14.18 15.87 6.42
N ASP A 61 -14.81 15.91 7.58
CA ASP A 61 -15.47 17.10 8.12
C ASP A 61 -14.51 17.88 9.03
N SER A 62 -13.90 17.19 9.98
CA SER A 62 -12.92 17.79 10.90
C SER A 62 -11.95 16.74 11.47
N VAL A 63 -10.79 17.22 11.92
CA VAL A 63 -9.78 16.41 12.61
C VAL A 63 -9.52 17.01 13.98
N SER A 64 -9.48 16.17 15.01
CA SER A 64 -9.23 16.60 16.38
C SER A 64 -8.31 15.63 17.12
N LEU A 65 -7.47 16.16 18.00
CA LEU A 65 -6.59 15.34 18.84
C LEU A 65 -7.43 14.65 19.93
N VAL A 66 -7.27 13.32 20.06
CA VAL A 66 -7.85 12.54 21.17
C VAL A 66 -6.87 12.50 22.33
N SER A 67 -5.67 11.95 22.08
CA SER A 67 -4.58 11.87 23.04
C SER A 67 -3.28 11.44 22.38
N GLY A 68 -2.14 12.00 22.76
CA GLY A 68 -0.83 11.55 22.25
C GLY A 68 -0.73 11.66 20.73
N ASN A 69 -0.56 10.52 20.05
CA ASN A 69 -0.52 10.36 18.60
C ASN A 69 -1.87 9.91 18.00
N GLN A 70 -2.97 9.92 18.78
CA GLN A 70 -4.29 9.48 18.34
C GLN A 70 -5.18 10.67 17.98
N TYR A 71 -5.82 10.57 16.81
CA TYR A 71 -6.68 11.62 16.27
C TYR A 71 -8.04 11.05 15.88
N SER A 72 -9.09 11.84 16.11
CA SER A 72 -10.44 11.56 15.63
C SER A 72 -10.67 12.33 14.35
N ILE A 73 -10.97 11.60 13.28
CA ILE A 73 -11.37 12.12 11.98
C ILE A 73 -12.87 11.99 11.87
N ALA A 74 -13.59 13.10 11.96
CA ALA A 74 -15.02 13.15 11.71
C ALA A 74 -15.29 13.13 10.20
N LEU A 75 -16.28 12.34 9.77
CA LEU A 75 -16.64 12.15 8.38
C LEU A 75 -17.84 13.01 8.00
N SER A 76 -17.77 13.62 6.82
CA SER A 76 -18.85 14.40 6.24
C SER A 76 -20.07 13.53 5.88
N GLY A 77 -21.26 14.12 5.95
CA GLY A 77 -22.47 13.52 5.36
C GLY A 77 -23.17 12.42 6.18
N SER A 78 -22.80 12.22 7.45
CA SER A 78 -23.46 11.26 8.35
C SER A 78 -23.47 9.81 7.82
N PRO A 79 -22.29 9.20 7.63
CA PRO A 79 -22.15 7.92 6.94
C PRO A 79 -22.82 6.74 7.63
N SER A 80 -23.18 6.85 8.91
CA SER A 80 -23.88 5.80 9.67
C SER A 80 -23.13 4.47 9.69
N LEU A 81 -21.81 4.53 9.90
CA LEU A 81 -20.95 3.36 10.02
C LEU A 81 -21.40 2.47 11.18
N ALA A 82 -21.20 1.16 11.05
CA ALA A 82 -21.36 0.26 12.17
C ALA A 82 -20.20 0.48 13.16
N VAL A 83 -20.53 0.65 14.45
CA VAL A 83 -19.55 0.95 15.50
C VAL A 83 -18.50 -0.18 15.56
N ASN A 84 -17.23 0.20 15.46
CA ASN A 84 -16.05 -0.69 15.49
C ASN A 84 -15.95 -1.75 14.39
N ASP A 85 -16.75 -1.66 13.32
CA ASP A 85 -16.68 -2.60 12.20
C ASP A 85 -15.36 -2.50 11.42
N PHE A 86 -14.70 -1.33 11.44
CA PHE A 86 -13.41 -1.09 10.79
C PHE A 86 -12.20 -1.28 11.72
N ALA A 87 -12.45 -1.57 12.99
CA ALA A 87 -11.43 -1.85 14.00
C ALA A 87 -11.48 -3.31 14.48
N ASP A 88 -12.26 -4.18 13.81
CA ASP A 88 -12.37 -5.59 14.14
C ASP A 88 -11.03 -6.29 13.86
N PRO A 89 -10.37 -6.91 14.87
CA PRO A 89 -9.14 -7.66 14.64
C PRO A 89 -9.27 -8.81 13.65
N ALA A 90 -10.48 -9.34 13.42
CA ALA A 90 -10.72 -10.40 12.44
C ALA A 90 -10.86 -9.87 11.00
N ALA A 91 -11.09 -8.58 10.83
CA ALA A 91 -11.20 -7.91 9.53
C ALA A 91 -10.65 -6.49 9.64
N PRO A 92 -9.34 -6.32 9.88
CA PRO A 92 -8.77 -5.01 10.16
C PRO A 92 -8.72 -4.13 8.92
N HIS A 93 -8.95 -2.82 9.11
CA HIS A 93 -8.84 -1.80 8.06
C HIS A 93 -7.86 -0.70 8.44
N PHE A 94 -7.41 0.03 7.44
CA PHE A 94 -6.71 1.30 7.59
C PHE A 94 -7.42 2.42 6.84
N VAL A 95 -7.13 3.65 7.25
CA VAL A 95 -7.48 4.85 6.49
C VAL A 95 -6.37 5.12 5.50
N ARG A 96 -6.70 5.30 4.22
CA ARG A 96 -5.81 5.94 3.25
C ARG A 96 -6.32 7.34 2.95
N VAL A 97 -5.43 8.33 3.00
CA VAL A 97 -5.72 9.67 2.50
C VAL A 97 -5.60 9.66 0.98
N ASP A 98 -6.68 10.03 0.27
CA ASP A 98 -6.76 9.87 -1.19
C ASP A 98 -6.36 11.13 -1.98
N ASP A 99 -6.36 12.30 -1.34
CA ASP A 99 -6.01 13.57 -1.98
C ASP A 99 -5.23 14.53 -1.06
N GLY A 100 -4.83 15.67 -1.60
CA GLY A 100 -4.07 16.69 -0.88
C GLY A 100 -2.59 16.36 -0.69
N ILE A 101 -1.94 17.08 0.23
CA ILE A 101 -0.49 16.95 0.46
C ILE A 101 -0.12 15.61 1.13
N ASP A 102 -1.04 15.05 1.90
CA ASP A 102 -0.86 13.79 2.62
C ASP A 102 -1.45 12.58 1.87
N ALA A 103 -1.79 12.75 0.59
CA ALA A 103 -2.20 11.64 -0.28
C ALA A 103 -1.21 10.47 -0.20
N GLY A 104 -1.77 9.27 -0.07
CA GLY A 104 -1.03 8.02 0.12
C GLY A 104 -0.71 7.67 1.57
N MET A 105 -0.95 8.56 2.53
CA MET A 105 -0.73 8.25 3.94
C MET A 105 -1.71 7.20 4.43
N SER A 106 -1.16 6.12 5.01
CA SER A 106 -1.90 5.04 5.65
C SER A 106 -1.93 5.26 7.16
N LEU A 107 -3.12 5.23 7.78
CA LEU A 107 -3.29 5.40 9.22
C LEU A 107 -4.02 4.19 9.82
N THR A 108 -3.49 3.64 10.90
CA THR A 108 -4.08 2.51 11.61
C THR A 108 -5.35 2.94 12.33
N ILE A 109 -6.45 2.22 12.11
CA ILE A 109 -7.72 2.47 12.78
C ILE A 109 -7.72 1.79 14.15
N LEU A 110 -7.97 2.56 15.21
CA LEU A 110 -8.09 2.07 16.58
C LEU A 110 -9.55 1.81 16.99
N SER A 111 -10.47 2.63 16.48
CA SER A 111 -11.92 2.48 16.70
C SER A 111 -12.69 3.35 15.70
N ASN A 112 -14.00 3.09 15.55
CA ASN A 112 -14.88 3.99 14.81
C ASN A 112 -16.27 4.08 15.45
N SER A 113 -16.85 5.27 15.45
CA SER A 113 -18.27 5.50 15.72
C SER A 113 -19.08 5.38 14.42
N SER A 114 -20.32 5.86 14.44
CA SER A 114 -21.17 5.99 13.25
C SER A 114 -20.72 7.06 12.26
N ASP A 115 -19.88 8.00 12.69
CA ASP A 115 -19.54 9.22 11.96
C ASP A 115 -18.10 9.68 12.13
N ALA A 116 -17.28 8.97 12.92
CA ALA A 116 -15.89 9.31 13.14
C ALA A 116 -15.01 8.07 13.25
N ILE A 117 -13.74 8.24 12.93
CA ILE A 117 -12.71 7.21 12.99
C ILE A 117 -11.59 7.72 13.89
N VAL A 118 -11.21 6.93 14.88
CA VAL A 118 -10.02 7.21 15.68
C VAL A 118 -8.86 6.44 15.08
N VAL A 119 -7.82 7.18 14.70
CA VAL A 119 -6.62 6.66 14.08
C VAL A 119 -5.40 6.93 14.94
N GLU A 120 -4.36 6.13 14.74
CA GLU A 120 -3.03 6.34 15.31
C GLU A 120 -2.05 6.82 14.23
N LEU A 121 -1.26 7.85 14.56
CA LEU A 121 -0.13 8.26 13.73
C LEU A 121 1.12 7.42 14.05
N GLU A 122 1.80 7.01 13.00
CA GLU A 122 3.14 6.41 13.06
C GLU A 122 4.23 7.49 12.97
N GLY A 123 5.47 7.12 13.34
CA GLY A 123 6.58 8.06 13.51
C GLY A 123 6.91 8.85 12.24
N GLY A 124 6.75 10.17 12.30
CA GLY A 124 7.03 11.10 11.18
C GLY A 124 5.77 11.58 10.44
N ASP A 125 4.60 11.00 10.75
CA ASP A 125 3.34 11.41 10.16
C ASP A 125 2.68 12.58 10.90
N SER A 126 1.81 13.28 10.17
CA SER A 126 1.07 14.43 10.66
C SER A 126 -0.27 14.49 9.96
N VAL A 127 -1.34 14.76 10.71
CA VAL A 127 -2.67 15.04 10.16
C VAL A 127 -2.92 16.53 9.94
N ALA A 128 -1.90 17.38 10.08
CA ALA A 128 -2.07 18.83 10.08
C ALA A 128 -2.59 19.40 8.76
N ALA A 129 -2.41 18.67 7.65
CA ALA A 129 -2.91 19.08 6.34
C ALA A 129 -4.10 18.24 5.85
N ILE A 130 -4.64 17.36 6.70
CA ILE A 130 -5.95 16.77 6.50
C ILE A 130 -6.99 17.80 6.98
N GLU A 131 -7.73 18.37 6.05
CA GLU A 131 -8.71 19.42 6.31
C GLU A 131 -10.12 19.00 5.87
N SER A 132 -11.12 19.84 6.15
CA SER A 132 -12.48 19.59 5.68
C SER A 132 -12.50 19.49 4.16
N GLY A 133 -13.10 18.43 3.65
CA GLY A 133 -13.17 18.11 2.22
C GLY A 133 -12.07 17.19 1.70
N THR A 134 -11.01 16.90 2.47
CA THR A 134 -10.02 15.86 2.11
C THR A 134 -10.73 14.52 1.94
N THR A 135 -10.45 13.80 0.85
CA THR A 135 -11.03 12.48 0.58
C THR A 135 -10.21 11.39 1.25
N LEU A 136 -10.89 10.39 1.80
CA LEU A 136 -10.28 9.23 2.40
C LEU A 136 -11.03 7.94 2.04
N SER A 137 -10.28 6.84 2.10
CA SER A 137 -10.76 5.48 1.86
C SER A 137 -10.50 4.60 3.08
N LEU A 138 -11.47 3.75 3.43
CA LEU A 138 -11.27 2.68 4.42
C LEU A 138 -11.00 1.38 3.67
N ILE A 139 -9.78 0.88 3.79
CA ILE A 139 -9.29 -0.22 2.99
C ILE A 139 -8.98 -1.40 3.93
N PRO A 140 -9.48 -2.61 3.65
CA PRO A 140 -9.07 -3.79 4.39
C PRO A 140 -7.57 -3.99 4.27
N TYR A 141 -6.90 -4.39 5.35
CA TYR A 141 -5.54 -4.88 5.23
C TYR A 141 -5.50 -6.19 4.44
N TRP A 142 -4.37 -6.40 3.75
CA TRP A 142 -3.99 -7.76 3.44
C TRP A 142 -3.65 -8.50 4.73
N THR A 143 -4.13 -9.72 4.85
CA THR A 143 -3.68 -10.66 5.89
C THR A 143 -2.91 -11.78 5.20
N ALA A 144 -2.12 -12.53 5.96
CA ALA A 144 -1.39 -13.69 5.42
C ALA A 144 -2.32 -14.60 4.60
N LYS A 145 -3.53 -14.86 5.09
CA LYS A 145 -4.52 -15.71 4.42
C LYS A 145 -5.24 -15.04 3.25
N SER A 146 -5.60 -13.76 3.34
CA SER A 146 -6.29 -13.08 2.23
C SER A 146 -5.34 -12.77 1.06
N LEU A 147 -4.06 -12.54 1.36
CA LEU A 147 -3.03 -12.29 0.36
C LEU A 147 -2.53 -13.57 -0.31
N ILE A 148 -2.22 -14.60 0.49
CA ILE A 148 -1.75 -15.90 0.01
C ILE A 148 -2.60 -16.98 0.66
N GLY A 149 -3.74 -17.27 0.03
CA GLY A 149 -4.71 -18.25 0.53
C GLY A 149 -4.35 -19.70 0.24
N ASP A 150 -3.53 -19.93 -0.79
CA ASP A 150 -3.17 -21.25 -1.30
C ASP A 150 -1.68 -21.28 -1.66
N ALA A 151 -0.88 -21.83 -0.74
CA ALA A 151 0.55 -22.05 -0.92
C ALA A 151 0.86 -23.53 -0.67
N PRO A 152 1.98 -24.08 -1.18
CA PRO A 152 2.34 -25.45 -0.81
C PRO A 152 2.80 -25.51 0.66
N ASN A 153 2.67 -26.69 1.26
CA ASN A 153 3.17 -26.92 2.62
C ASN A 153 4.67 -26.60 2.72
N ASN A 154 5.08 -25.98 3.83
CA ASN A 154 6.43 -25.47 4.11
C ASN A 154 6.85 -24.24 3.29
N PHE A 155 5.94 -23.62 2.54
CA PHE A 155 6.14 -22.27 2.06
C PHE A 155 6.18 -21.30 3.25
N GLN A 156 7.07 -20.32 3.22
CA GLN A 156 7.25 -19.39 4.34
C GLN A 156 7.13 -17.94 3.90
N MET A 157 6.65 -17.11 4.81
CA MET A 157 6.64 -15.66 4.68
C MET A 157 7.43 -15.07 5.85
N LEU A 158 8.47 -14.32 5.54
CA LEU A 158 9.35 -13.68 6.50
C LEU A 158 9.03 -12.19 6.52
N LEU A 159 8.61 -11.72 7.69
CA LEU A 159 8.22 -10.33 7.96
C LEU A 159 9.30 -9.64 8.78
N TYR A 160 9.46 -8.33 8.59
CA TYR A 160 10.50 -7.54 9.23
C TYR A 160 9.86 -6.36 9.94
N GLY A 161 10.04 -6.29 11.26
CA GLY A 161 9.52 -5.20 12.07
C GLY A 161 10.24 -3.88 11.78
N THR A 162 9.54 -2.79 12.05
CA THR A 162 10.02 -1.40 11.89
C THR A 162 10.44 -0.77 13.21
N ASP A 163 10.45 -1.52 14.31
CA ASP A 163 10.70 -1.07 15.68
C ASP A 163 12.13 -1.32 16.16
N VAL A 164 12.94 -2.06 15.39
CA VAL A 164 14.32 -2.40 15.73
C VAL A 164 15.30 -1.55 14.91
N ALA A 165 16.15 -0.81 15.63
CA ALA A 165 17.19 0.01 15.02
C ALA A 165 18.31 -0.84 14.41
N GLY A 166 18.75 -0.49 13.19
CA GLY A 166 19.98 -1.00 12.60
C GLY A 166 19.85 -1.52 11.17
N THR A 167 20.84 -2.31 10.75
CA THR A 167 20.95 -2.86 9.39
C THR A 167 21.14 -4.37 9.44
N ASN A 168 20.81 -5.04 8.33
CA ASN A 168 20.79 -6.49 8.20
C ASN A 168 19.93 -7.16 9.29
N LEU A 169 18.76 -6.56 9.53
CA LEU A 169 17.81 -7.01 10.53
C LEU A 169 17.33 -8.43 10.21
N ALA A 170 17.21 -9.25 11.24
CA ALA A 170 16.53 -10.54 11.12
C ALA A 170 15.01 -10.31 10.94
N SER A 171 14.33 -11.30 10.35
CA SER A 171 12.87 -11.29 10.31
C SER A 171 12.31 -11.29 11.74
N SER A 172 11.36 -10.41 12.02
CA SER A 172 10.66 -10.33 13.31
C SER A 172 9.66 -11.49 13.47
N SER A 173 9.06 -11.92 12.37
CA SER A 173 8.12 -13.05 12.33
C SER A 173 8.39 -13.92 11.11
N ILE A 174 8.19 -15.22 11.27
CA ILE A 174 8.28 -16.19 10.17
C ILE A 174 7.02 -17.02 10.21
N LEU A 175 6.18 -16.88 9.20
CA LEU A 175 5.00 -17.70 9.00
C LEU A 175 5.33 -18.91 8.14
N ILE A 176 4.72 -20.05 8.43
CA ILE A 176 4.83 -21.29 7.66
C ILE A 176 3.43 -21.72 7.25
N PHE A 177 3.23 -21.99 5.97
CA PHE A 177 1.98 -22.53 5.45
C PHE A 177 1.94 -24.05 5.66
N ALA A 178 0.86 -24.52 6.29
CA ALA A 178 0.63 -25.94 6.53
C ALA A 178 -0.87 -26.25 6.53
N ASN A 179 -1.27 -27.30 5.82
CA ASN A 179 -2.65 -27.82 5.82
C ASN A 179 -3.73 -26.77 5.46
N GLY A 180 -3.38 -25.80 4.62
CA GLY A 180 -4.29 -24.75 4.18
C GLY A 180 -4.27 -23.49 5.05
N ASP A 181 -3.48 -23.42 6.12
CA ASP A 181 -3.43 -22.28 7.02
C ASP A 181 -1.99 -21.79 7.27
N TRP A 182 -1.88 -20.53 7.69
CA TRP A 182 -0.63 -19.93 8.13
C TRP A 182 -0.45 -20.11 9.64
N TYR A 183 0.76 -20.52 10.02
CA TYR A 183 1.16 -20.66 11.41
C TYR A 183 2.42 -19.86 11.68
N ASP A 184 2.49 -19.20 12.83
CA ASP A 184 3.74 -18.63 13.31
C ASP A 184 4.75 -19.77 13.62
N SER A 185 5.93 -19.70 13.04
CA SER A 185 6.94 -20.78 13.13
C SER A 185 7.54 -20.98 14.52
N VAL A 186 7.45 -19.95 15.39
CA VAL A 186 8.07 -19.96 16.71
C VAL A 186 7.09 -20.48 17.75
N THR A 187 5.86 -19.97 17.72
CA THR A 187 4.79 -20.28 18.67
C THR A 187 3.90 -21.44 18.22
N GLY A 188 3.82 -21.72 16.92
CA GLY A 188 2.90 -22.68 16.32
C GLY A 188 1.43 -22.23 16.32
N GLY A 189 1.16 -20.96 16.68
CA GLY A 189 -0.18 -20.39 16.68
C GLY A 189 -0.71 -20.15 15.27
N LEU A 190 -2.03 -20.20 15.09
CA LEU A 190 -2.68 -19.80 13.84
C LEU A 190 -2.45 -18.30 13.59
N SER A 191 -2.06 -17.95 12.38
CA SER A 191 -1.67 -16.59 11.99
C SER A 191 -2.27 -16.16 10.65
N ASN A 192 -3.42 -16.72 10.29
CA ASN A 192 -4.16 -16.35 9.08
C ASN A 192 -4.48 -14.86 9.00
N ASP A 193 -4.77 -14.26 10.16
CA ASP A 193 -5.22 -12.87 10.29
C ASP A 193 -4.05 -11.90 10.56
N LEU A 194 -2.80 -12.37 10.46
CA LEU A 194 -1.65 -11.47 10.61
C LEU A 194 -1.63 -10.47 9.45
N ILE A 195 -1.66 -9.19 9.81
CA ILE A 195 -1.67 -8.05 8.88
C ILE A 195 -0.34 -7.99 8.11
N ILE A 196 -0.45 -7.72 6.81
CA ILE A 196 0.64 -7.34 5.93
C ILE A 196 0.42 -5.89 5.55
N HIS A 197 1.34 -5.02 5.93
CA HIS A 197 1.22 -3.59 5.67
C HIS A 197 1.39 -3.30 4.17
N PRO A 198 0.68 -2.30 3.63
CA PRO A 198 0.73 -1.98 2.19
C PRO A 198 2.11 -1.50 1.72
N GLU A 199 2.90 -0.92 2.61
CA GLU A 199 4.15 -0.21 2.29
C GLU A 199 5.40 -1.07 2.52
N GLU A 200 5.24 -2.26 3.10
CA GLU A 200 6.36 -3.15 3.43
C GLU A 200 6.59 -4.21 2.35
N SER A 201 7.85 -4.60 2.20
CA SER A 201 8.20 -5.82 1.46
C SER A 201 8.45 -7.00 2.37
N VAL A 202 8.10 -8.18 1.88
CA VAL A 202 8.29 -9.45 2.59
C VAL A 202 9.30 -10.32 1.85
N VAL A 203 9.86 -11.32 2.54
CA VAL A 203 10.61 -12.39 1.87
C VAL A 203 9.75 -13.64 1.84
N LEU A 204 9.48 -14.12 0.64
CA LEU A 204 8.77 -15.38 0.39
C LEU A 204 9.80 -16.47 0.17
N ARG A 205 9.73 -17.55 0.94
CA ARG A 205 10.64 -18.68 0.85
C ARG A 205 9.91 -19.93 0.40
N ASN A 206 10.32 -20.45 -0.74
CA ASN A 206 9.83 -21.71 -1.28
C ASN A 206 10.81 -22.83 -0.96
N SER A 207 10.53 -23.60 0.09
CA SER A 207 11.35 -24.76 0.47
C SER A 207 10.96 -26.05 -0.27
N THR A 208 10.08 -25.97 -1.28
CA THR A 208 9.62 -27.13 -2.04
C THR A 208 10.52 -27.41 -3.25
N THR A 209 10.24 -28.51 -3.95
CA THR A 209 11.00 -28.94 -5.13
C THR A 209 10.51 -28.31 -6.44
N GLU A 210 9.36 -27.64 -6.43
CA GLU A 210 8.74 -27.02 -7.61
C GLU A 210 8.64 -25.51 -7.41
N GLY A 211 8.69 -24.75 -8.51
CA GLY A 211 8.41 -23.32 -8.47
C GLY A 211 6.95 -23.05 -8.08
N VAL A 212 6.70 -21.92 -7.44
CA VAL A 212 5.36 -21.47 -7.06
C VAL A 212 5.11 -20.12 -7.71
N ASP A 213 4.02 -19.99 -8.44
CA ASP A 213 3.53 -18.71 -8.93
C ASP A 213 2.39 -18.24 -8.05
N LEU A 214 2.56 -17.07 -7.43
CA LEU A 214 1.54 -16.43 -6.62
C LEU A 214 0.88 -15.34 -7.44
N ILE A 215 -0.45 -15.38 -7.53
CA ILE A 215 -1.23 -14.36 -8.23
C ILE A 215 -1.90 -13.50 -7.18
N VAL A 216 -1.53 -12.22 -7.14
CA VAL A 216 -2.12 -11.22 -6.26
C VAL A 216 -2.94 -10.29 -7.13
N SER A 217 -4.26 -10.24 -6.88
CA SER A 217 -5.19 -9.39 -7.59
C SER A 217 -5.87 -8.41 -6.63
N GLY A 218 -6.24 -7.24 -7.15
CA GLY A 218 -6.89 -6.21 -6.35
C GLY A 218 -7.12 -4.93 -7.16
N SER A 219 -7.50 -3.88 -6.45
CA SER A 219 -7.60 -2.54 -7.01
C SER A 219 -6.21 -2.01 -7.32
N VAL A 220 -6.04 -1.49 -8.53
CA VAL A 220 -4.85 -0.75 -8.93
C VAL A 220 -4.81 0.56 -8.11
N PRO A 221 -3.68 0.91 -7.48
CA PRO A 221 -3.56 2.19 -6.80
C PRO A 221 -3.88 3.34 -7.75
N MET A 222 -4.75 4.27 -7.36
CA MET A 222 -5.03 5.48 -8.16
C MET A 222 -4.60 6.76 -7.42
N VAL A 223 -3.93 6.57 -6.28
CA VAL A 223 -3.51 7.60 -5.32
C VAL A 223 -2.01 7.43 -5.14
N ALA A 224 -1.32 8.54 -4.87
CA ALA A 224 0.09 8.53 -4.55
C ALA A 224 0.41 7.46 -3.49
N HIS A 225 1.54 6.78 -3.67
CA HIS A 225 2.18 5.99 -2.64
C HIS A 225 2.95 6.92 -1.71
N ARG A 226 3.02 6.60 -0.41
CA ARG A 226 3.79 7.33 0.59
C ARG A 226 4.39 6.33 1.57
N VAL A 227 5.68 6.44 1.88
CA VAL A 227 6.37 5.63 2.90
C VAL A 227 7.26 6.51 3.76
N ALA A 228 7.21 6.32 5.07
CA ALA A 228 8.15 6.94 6.00
C ALA A 228 9.48 6.20 6.04
N LEU A 229 10.55 6.86 5.60
CA LEU A 229 11.92 6.35 5.64
C LEU A 229 12.66 6.99 6.81
N SER A 230 12.75 6.27 7.92
CA SER A 230 13.21 6.82 9.21
C SER A 230 14.48 6.15 9.73
N THR A 231 15.39 6.91 10.35
CA THR A 231 16.39 6.34 11.26
C THR A 231 15.81 6.28 12.67
N LEU A 232 16.02 5.17 13.40
CA LEU A 232 15.46 4.98 14.74
C LEU A 232 16.44 5.35 15.87
N SER A 233 17.69 5.62 15.54
CA SER A 233 18.75 5.91 16.52
C SER A 233 19.78 6.86 15.95
N ALA A 234 20.23 7.77 16.81
CA ALA A 234 21.30 8.72 16.50
C ALA A 234 22.57 8.00 16.03
N ASN A 235 23.16 8.49 14.94
CA ASN A 235 24.40 8.01 14.35
C ASN A 235 24.37 6.53 13.91
N ALA A 236 23.19 5.95 13.68
CA ALA A 236 23.02 4.60 13.19
C ALA A 236 22.25 4.59 11.85
N PRO A 237 22.73 3.86 10.83
CA PRO A 237 21.95 3.63 9.63
C PRO A 237 20.76 2.70 9.92
N GLN A 238 19.73 2.76 9.10
CA GLN A 238 18.50 1.97 9.25
C GLN A 238 18.15 1.24 7.95
N ASP A 239 17.90 -0.07 8.04
CA ASP A 239 17.24 -0.81 6.97
C ASP A 239 15.72 -0.72 7.13
N ILE A 240 15.03 -0.34 6.06
CA ILE A 240 13.58 -0.30 5.93
C ILE A 240 13.19 -1.16 4.74
N ARG A 241 12.30 -2.14 4.95
CA ARG A 241 11.70 -2.90 3.85
C ARG A 241 10.66 -2.04 3.19
N VAL A 242 10.78 -1.85 1.89
CA VAL A 242 9.84 -1.02 1.13
C VAL A 242 9.23 -1.79 -0.02
N ALA A 243 7.93 -1.61 -0.21
CA ALA A 243 7.18 -2.07 -1.37
C ALA A 243 7.22 -1.03 -2.49
N TYR A 244 7.38 -1.49 -3.73
CA TYR A 244 7.11 -0.64 -4.88
C TYR A 244 5.65 -0.84 -5.32
N ASN A 245 4.80 0.12 -4.96
CA ASN A 245 3.35 0.05 -5.12
C ASN A 245 2.87 0.57 -6.47
N SER A 246 3.41 0.00 -7.55
CA SER A 246 2.91 0.20 -8.91
C SER A 246 2.79 -1.13 -9.66
N PRO A 247 1.74 -1.33 -10.49
CA PRO A 247 1.65 -2.45 -11.43
C PRO A 247 2.60 -2.36 -12.63
N THR A 248 3.23 -1.21 -12.87
CA THR A 248 4.12 -0.97 -14.01
C THR A 248 5.53 -0.67 -13.53
N GLU A 249 6.54 -1.01 -14.33
CA GLU A 249 7.91 -0.60 -14.04
C GLU A 249 8.08 0.92 -14.16
N THR A 250 8.87 1.53 -13.28
CA THR A 250 9.19 2.96 -13.37
C THR A 250 10.67 3.19 -13.11
N ILE A 251 11.25 4.15 -13.82
CA ILE A 251 12.64 4.56 -13.65
C ILE A 251 12.81 5.18 -12.25
N ILE A 252 13.91 4.89 -11.56
CA ILE A 252 14.08 5.33 -10.17
C ILE A 252 13.98 6.85 -9.97
N SER A 253 14.44 7.66 -10.93
CA SER A 253 14.29 9.12 -10.89
C SER A 253 12.88 9.64 -11.11
N GLU A 254 11.98 8.80 -11.64
CA GLU A 254 10.57 9.13 -11.87
C GLU A 254 9.67 8.59 -10.75
N ALA A 255 10.19 7.66 -9.95
CA ALA A 255 9.46 7.00 -8.87
C ALA A 255 9.58 7.70 -7.51
N GLY A 256 9.85 9.01 -7.46
CA GLY A 256 9.87 9.78 -6.20
C GLY A 256 11.14 9.64 -5.35
N PHE A 257 12.22 9.04 -5.87
CA PHE A 257 13.49 8.85 -5.17
C PHE A 257 14.53 9.98 -5.42
N GLU A 258 14.11 11.14 -5.92
CA GLU A 258 14.99 12.27 -6.25
C GLU A 258 15.41 13.13 -5.04
N ASN A 259 14.72 13.01 -3.89
CA ASN A 259 14.94 13.82 -2.70
C ASN A 259 15.47 13.01 -1.51
N MET A 260 16.49 12.17 -1.75
CA MET A 260 17.13 11.36 -0.71
C MET A 260 18.36 12.04 -0.13
N ASN A 261 18.87 11.53 1.00
CA ASN A 261 20.12 12.02 1.58
C ASN A 261 21.32 11.37 0.89
N ASN A 262 22.44 12.10 0.85
CA ASN A 262 23.71 11.51 0.42
C ASN A 262 24.06 10.29 1.27
N ASN A 263 24.45 9.20 0.59
CA ASN A 263 24.75 7.87 1.14
C ASN A 263 23.54 7.02 1.53
N ASP A 264 22.30 7.48 1.31
CA ASP A 264 21.15 6.58 1.32
C ASP A 264 21.34 5.51 0.24
N GLN A 265 20.89 4.29 0.50
CA GLN A 265 21.08 3.16 -0.41
C GLN A 265 19.77 2.45 -0.71
N LEU A 266 19.67 1.93 -1.94
CA LEU A 266 18.64 0.97 -2.32
C LEU A 266 19.31 -0.38 -2.58
N LEU A 267 18.96 -1.38 -1.77
CA LEU A 267 19.45 -2.75 -1.89
C LEU A 267 18.45 -3.54 -2.73
N VAL A 268 18.94 -4.06 -3.85
CA VAL A 268 18.18 -4.77 -4.86
C VAL A 268 18.53 -6.25 -4.79
N PHE A 269 17.51 -7.11 -4.87
CA PHE A 269 17.66 -8.55 -4.81
C PHE A 269 17.26 -9.18 -6.14
N ASP A 270 18.08 -10.11 -6.63
CA ASP A 270 17.76 -10.88 -7.83
C ASP A 270 16.80 -12.03 -7.49
N ASN A 271 15.52 -11.84 -7.84
CA ASN A 271 14.48 -12.85 -7.63
C ASN A 271 14.63 -14.07 -8.54
N SER A 272 15.38 -13.98 -9.65
CA SER A 272 15.62 -15.09 -10.58
C SER A 272 16.73 -16.05 -10.11
N LEU A 273 17.68 -15.57 -9.31
CA LEU A 273 18.73 -16.40 -8.72
C LEU A 273 18.14 -17.42 -7.75
N VAL A 274 18.47 -18.71 -7.87
CA VAL A 274 18.00 -19.72 -6.91
C VAL A 274 18.93 -19.77 -5.70
N ALA A 275 18.50 -19.19 -4.58
CA ALA A 275 19.20 -19.23 -3.30
C ALA A 275 18.31 -18.75 -2.16
N THR A 276 18.60 -19.21 -0.93
CA THR A 276 18.00 -18.68 0.31
C THR A 276 18.95 -17.69 0.97
N ASN A 277 18.42 -16.73 1.74
CA ASN A 277 19.17 -15.67 2.43
C ASN A 277 20.09 -14.90 1.47
N LYS A 278 19.53 -14.48 0.32
CA LYS A 278 20.28 -13.77 -0.72
C LYS A 278 20.86 -12.47 -0.17
N ALA A 279 22.12 -12.21 -0.51
CA ALA A 279 22.66 -10.86 -0.44
C ALA A 279 22.04 -9.99 -1.55
N ALA A 280 22.11 -8.66 -1.39
CA ALA A 280 21.74 -7.75 -2.46
C ALA A 280 22.61 -8.04 -3.69
N SER A 281 21.97 -8.22 -4.85
CA SER A 281 22.65 -8.40 -6.14
C SER A 281 23.19 -7.08 -6.66
N GLN A 282 22.56 -5.97 -6.27
CA GLN A 282 22.96 -4.61 -6.61
C GLN A 282 22.70 -3.69 -5.42
N ILE A 283 23.61 -2.75 -5.18
CA ILE A 283 23.43 -1.69 -4.18
C ILE A 283 23.56 -0.37 -4.91
N LEU A 284 22.49 0.42 -4.91
CA LEU A 284 22.46 1.77 -5.44
C LEU A 284 22.71 2.75 -4.30
N ILE A 285 23.50 3.79 -4.55
CA ILE A 285 23.82 4.82 -3.56
C ILE A 285 23.38 6.17 -4.11
N PHE A 286 22.62 6.93 -3.34
CA PHE A 286 22.26 8.29 -3.67
C PHE A 286 23.42 9.24 -3.32
N ALA A 287 23.85 10.03 -4.29
CA ALA A 287 24.87 11.05 -4.09
C ALA A 287 24.64 12.24 -5.04
N ASN A 288 24.77 13.46 -4.54
CA ASN A 288 24.73 14.69 -5.35
C ASN A 288 23.50 14.82 -6.27
N GLY A 289 22.34 14.32 -5.82
CA GLY A 289 21.08 14.40 -6.59
C GLY A 289 20.87 13.28 -7.61
N ALA A 290 21.71 12.24 -7.62
CA ALA A 290 21.62 11.12 -8.56
C ALA A 290 21.87 9.77 -7.86
N TRP A 291 21.36 8.70 -8.48
CA TRP A 291 21.59 7.32 -8.05
C TRP A 291 22.75 6.70 -8.81
N TYR A 292 23.70 6.12 -8.08
CA TYR A 292 24.85 5.44 -8.64
C TYR A 292 24.87 3.98 -8.26
N ASP A 293 25.24 3.11 -9.20
CA ASP A 293 25.59 1.73 -8.88
C ASP A 293 26.89 1.72 -8.06
N SER A 294 26.85 1.18 -6.84
CA SER A 294 27.98 1.22 -5.89
C SER A 294 29.21 0.45 -6.34
N VAL A 295 29.06 -0.51 -7.28
CA VAL A 295 30.16 -1.37 -7.74
C VAL A 295 30.84 -0.75 -8.95
N THR A 296 30.06 -0.26 -9.91
CA THR A 296 30.57 0.29 -11.17
C THR A 296 30.79 1.80 -11.12
N GLY A 297 30.14 2.51 -10.18
CA GLY A 297 30.12 3.97 -10.10
C GLY A 297 29.31 4.64 -11.21
N SER A 298 28.54 3.87 -11.99
CA SER A 298 27.73 4.41 -13.08
C SER A 298 26.49 5.11 -12.54
N ASP A 299 26.12 6.26 -13.12
CA ASP A 299 24.82 6.88 -12.87
C ASP A 299 23.72 5.99 -13.46
N VAL A 300 22.80 5.56 -12.61
CA VAL A 300 21.68 4.70 -12.97
C VAL A 300 20.33 5.38 -12.80
N SER A 301 20.30 6.69 -12.54
CA SER A 301 19.09 7.45 -12.27
C SER A 301 18.03 7.27 -13.37
N LEU A 302 18.47 7.14 -14.63
CA LEU A 302 17.62 7.00 -15.82
C LEU A 302 17.58 5.58 -16.39
N THR A 303 18.26 4.61 -15.78
CA THR A 303 18.41 3.26 -16.34
C THR A 303 17.94 2.16 -15.41
N PHE A 304 18.06 2.35 -14.10
CA PHE A 304 17.50 1.43 -13.13
C PHE A 304 15.99 1.62 -13.03
N LYS A 305 15.26 0.51 -13.06
CA LYS A 305 13.81 0.47 -12.96
C LYS A 305 13.38 -0.29 -11.72
N LEU A 306 12.43 0.27 -10.99
CA LEU A 306 11.67 -0.46 -9.99
C LEU A 306 10.65 -1.34 -10.71
N MET A 307 10.70 -2.64 -10.42
CA MET A 307 9.83 -3.64 -11.03
C MET A 307 8.56 -3.88 -10.18
N PRO A 308 7.39 -4.08 -10.80
CA PRO A 308 6.17 -4.43 -10.08
C PRO A 308 6.32 -5.77 -9.36
N GLY A 309 5.76 -5.87 -8.15
CA GLY A 309 5.84 -7.10 -7.34
C GLY A 309 7.20 -7.35 -6.67
N HIS A 310 8.21 -6.50 -6.92
CA HIS A 310 9.50 -6.59 -6.27
C HIS A 310 9.53 -5.74 -5.00
N GLY A 311 10.05 -6.33 -3.93
CA GLY A 311 10.39 -5.59 -2.73
C GLY A 311 11.86 -5.20 -2.68
N TYR A 312 12.16 -4.15 -1.93
CA TYR A 312 13.51 -3.62 -1.77
C TYR A 312 13.83 -3.37 -0.30
N VAL A 313 15.11 -3.19 0.01
CA VAL A 313 15.54 -2.63 1.29
C VAL A 313 16.09 -1.24 1.02
N PHE A 314 15.44 -0.22 1.55
CA PHE A 314 16.00 1.12 1.62
C PHE A 314 16.86 1.21 2.88
N ARG A 315 18.16 1.47 2.70
CA ARG A 315 19.08 1.72 3.81
C ARG A 315 19.29 3.22 3.94
N LYS A 316 18.65 3.81 4.95
CA LYS A 316 18.83 5.21 5.30
C LYS A 316 20.19 5.40 5.96
N ALA A 317 20.96 6.38 5.49
CA ALA A 317 22.25 6.73 6.05
C ALA A 317 22.12 7.21 7.50
N ALA A 318 23.18 7.02 8.27
CA ALA A 318 23.23 7.51 9.65
C ALA A 318 23.11 9.04 9.70
N THR A 319 22.23 9.52 10.55
CA THR A 319 22.01 10.95 10.83
C THR A 319 22.38 11.25 12.28
N VAL A 320 22.77 12.50 12.58
CA VAL A 320 23.18 12.88 13.95
C VAL A 320 22.04 12.66 14.94
N GLU A 321 20.82 12.98 14.53
CA GLU A 321 19.58 12.70 15.24
C GLU A 321 18.69 11.82 14.37
N PRO A 322 17.79 11.00 14.95
CA PRO A 322 16.74 10.31 14.21
C PRO A 322 16.01 11.26 13.25
N GLU A 323 15.90 10.86 12.00
CA GLU A 323 15.30 11.66 10.93
C GLU A 323 14.38 10.79 10.07
N THR A 324 13.25 11.36 9.67
CA THR A 324 12.32 10.78 8.69
C THR A 324 12.33 11.57 7.40
N ILE A 325 12.43 10.87 6.26
CA ILE A 325 12.13 11.39 4.93
C ILE A 325 10.91 10.65 4.42
N LEU A 326 10.02 11.36 3.72
CA LEU A 326 8.86 10.75 3.08
C LEU A 326 9.20 10.43 1.63
N TRP A 327 9.17 9.15 1.28
CA TRP A 327 9.16 8.74 -0.11
C TRP A 327 7.72 8.81 -0.62
N LYS A 328 7.46 9.61 -1.66
CA LYS A 328 6.16 9.74 -2.28
C LYS A 328 6.27 9.54 -3.79
N ASP A 329 5.38 8.75 -4.36
CA ASP A 329 5.33 8.50 -5.81
C ASP A 329 3.89 8.54 -6.30
N THR A 330 3.63 9.23 -7.41
CA THR A 330 2.31 9.18 -8.08
C THR A 330 2.45 8.33 -9.31
N GLN A 331 1.81 7.16 -9.29
CA GLN A 331 1.97 6.16 -10.34
C GLN A 331 1.49 6.72 -11.69
N SER A 332 2.28 6.49 -12.73
CA SER A 332 1.93 6.79 -14.11
C SER A 332 1.53 5.53 -14.85
N TYR A 333 0.35 5.54 -15.49
CA TYR A 333 -0.23 4.41 -16.21
C TYR A 333 -0.26 4.60 -17.74
N ASN A 334 0.59 5.49 -18.25
CA ASN A 334 0.62 5.85 -19.68
C ASN A 334 1.23 4.78 -20.57
#